data_AF-A0A4V2PHG7-F1
#
_entry.id   AF-A0A4V2PHG7-F1
#
_cell.length_a   1.000
_cell.length_b   1.000
_cell.length_c   1.000
_cell.angle_alpha   90.00
_cell.angle_beta   90.00
_cell.angle_gamma   90.00
#
_symmetry.space_group_name_H-M   'P 1'
#
loop_
_entity.id
_entity.type
_entity.pdbx_description
1 polymer ?
#
loop_
_entity_poly.entity_id
_entity_poly.type
_entity_poly.pdbx_seq_one_letter_code
_entity_poly.pdbx_strand_id
1 'polypeptide(L)'
;MSEVIRQRRAALGMSQGDLARAAGVDTRQIRRYEAGEQQPLLSVAMSIADALGISVSELAGRTPNRVTVTGDWWASWQTTRDGVEKIATQPVHMRQEGELVHIAATQRGLSADEGGYLWTGELRLWDNQVFTGWYAATDGAVRSKGTMFLVMHPHGIHLTGRWVGLGYDDQIMSGWASMGKTSADSTNAMFGLIENQGAESS
;
A
#
# COMPACT_ATOMS: atom_id res chain seq x y z
N MET A 1 -16.08 -6.71 16.66
CA MET A 1 -16.60 -7.93 16.02
C MET A 1 -18.12 -7.94 15.89
N SER A 2 -18.89 -7.95 16.99
CA SER A 2 -20.37 -7.97 16.96
C SER A 2 -20.98 -6.90 16.05
N GLU A 3 -20.51 -5.66 16.20
CA GLU A 3 -20.97 -4.53 15.39
C GLU A 3 -20.58 -4.65 13.91
N VAL A 4 -19.38 -5.19 13.61
CA VAL A 4 -18.91 -5.42 12.24
C VAL A 4 -19.78 -6.45 11.54
N ILE A 5 -20.10 -7.56 12.21
CA ILE A 5 -21.02 -8.60 11.71
C ILE A 5 -22.36 -7.96 11.35
N ARG A 6 -22.96 -7.23 12.30
CA ARG A 6 -24.28 -6.62 12.14
C ARG A 6 -24.33 -5.61 10.99
N GLN A 7 -23.37 -4.69 10.94
CA GLN A 7 -23.28 -3.66 9.92
C GLN A 7 -23.06 -4.25 8.53
N ARG A 8 -22.09 -5.17 8.38
CA ARG A 8 -21.76 -5.75 7.08
C ARG A 8 -22.90 -6.61 6.55
N ARG A 9 -23.53 -7.42 7.41
CA ARG A 9 -24.72 -8.20 7.06
C ARG A 9 -25.85 -7.31 6.55
N ALA A 10 -26.15 -6.22 7.27
CA ALA A 10 -27.19 -5.27 6.88
C ALA A 10 -26.87 -4.58 5.54
N ALA A 11 -25.61 -4.19 5.31
CA ALA A 11 -25.17 -3.58 4.05
C ALA A 11 -25.30 -4.53 2.84
N LEU A 12 -25.20 -5.84 3.06
CA LEU A 12 -25.41 -6.88 2.04
C LEU A 12 -26.89 -7.26 1.88
N GLY A 13 -27.81 -6.64 2.63
CA GLY A 13 -29.24 -6.97 2.60
C GLY A 13 -29.59 -8.36 3.15
N MET A 14 -28.68 -8.98 3.91
CA MET A 14 -28.87 -10.34 4.45
C MET A 14 -29.69 -10.30 5.75
N SER A 15 -30.62 -11.24 5.93
CA SER A 15 -31.20 -11.51 7.25
C SER A 15 -30.20 -12.27 8.14
N GLN A 16 -30.42 -12.30 9.46
CA GLN A 16 -29.61 -13.13 10.37
C GLN A 16 -29.63 -14.62 9.95
N GLY A 17 -30.77 -15.10 9.42
CA GLY A 17 -30.90 -16.47 8.91
C GLY A 17 -30.12 -16.71 7.62
N ASP A 18 -30.00 -15.71 6.75
CA ASP A 18 -29.19 -15.83 5.53
C ASP A 18 -27.70 -15.91 5.86
N LEU A 19 -27.22 -15.09 6.81
CA LEU A 19 -25.84 -15.18 7.27
C LEU A 19 -25.57 -16.52 7.96
N ALA A 20 -26.50 -17.00 8.79
CA ALA A 20 -26.38 -18.30 9.45
C ALA A 20 -26.26 -19.43 8.42
N ARG A 21 -27.11 -19.43 7.40
CA ARG A 21 -27.09 -20.40 6.29
C ARG A 21 -25.77 -20.34 5.52
N ALA A 22 -25.28 -19.14 5.22
CA ALA A 22 -24.02 -18.94 4.48
C ALA A 22 -22.78 -19.35 5.30
N ALA A 23 -22.77 -19.08 6.60
CA ALA A 23 -21.66 -19.41 7.49
C ALA A 23 -21.73 -20.85 8.06
N GLY A 24 -22.80 -21.61 7.78
CA GLY A 24 -22.97 -22.98 8.26
C GLY A 24 -23.22 -23.10 9.76
N VAL A 25 -23.90 -22.13 10.37
CA VAL A 25 -24.21 -22.10 11.82
C VAL A 25 -25.70 -21.90 12.08
N ASP A 26 -26.12 -22.11 13.33
CA ASP A 26 -27.51 -21.86 13.73
C ASP A 26 -27.80 -20.36 13.83
N THR A 27 -29.00 -19.92 13.40
CA THR A 27 -29.43 -18.51 13.46
C THR A 27 -29.35 -17.92 14.87
N ARG A 28 -29.58 -18.73 15.91
CA ARG A 28 -29.42 -18.32 17.31
C ARG A 28 -27.96 -17.96 17.63
N GLN A 29 -26.99 -18.63 17.04
CA GLN A 29 -25.57 -18.30 17.23
C GLN A 29 -25.27 -16.92 16.63
N ILE A 30 -25.69 -16.64 15.40
CA ILE A 30 -25.55 -15.31 14.79
C ILE A 30 -26.17 -14.22 15.67
N ARG A 31 -27.38 -14.46 16.20
CA ARG A 31 -28.04 -13.51 17.11
C ARG A 31 -27.19 -13.22 18.36
N ARG A 32 -26.60 -14.24 19.00
CA ARG A 32 -25.74 -14.07 20.18
C ARG A 32 -24.42 -13.38 19.84
N TYR A 33 -23.86 -13.65 18.67
CA TYR A 33 -22.65 -12.99 18.19
C TYR A 33 -22.88 -11.50 17.91
N GLU A 34 -23.98 -11.15 17.24
CA GLU A 34 -24.35 -9.75 16.98
C GLU A 34 -24.72 -8.98 18.26
N ALA A 35 -25.30 -9.66 19.25
CA ALA A 35 -25.58 -9.08 20.56
C ALA A 35 -24.33 -8.94 21.46
N GLY A 36 -23.19 -9.52 21.04
CA GLY A 36 -21.96 -9.54 21.85
C GLY A 36 -22.02 -10.47 23.08
N GLU A 37 -23.08 -11.27 23.22
CA GLU A 37 -23.27 -12.22 24.31
C GLU A 37 -22.30 -13.41 24.23
N GLN A 38 -21.82 -13.72 23.01
CA GLN A 38 -20.91 -14.82 22.75
C GLN A 38 -19.91 -14.42 21.67
N GLN A 39 -18.66 -14.90 21.78
CA GLN A 39 -17.67 -14.80 20.70
C GLN A 39 -17.67 -16.09 19.86
N PRO A 40 -17.58 -16.00 18.53
CA PRO A 40 -17.40 -17.17 17.69
C PRO A 40 -16.03 -17.81 17.91
N LEU A 41 -15.94 -19.14 17.78
CA LEU A 41 -14.65 -19.81 17.63
C LEU A 41 -13.99 -19.36 16.32
N LEU A 42 -12.67 -19.45 16.22
CA LEU A 42 -11.92 -18.97 15.05
C LEU A 42 -12.46 -19.56 13.73
N SER A 43 -12.75 -20.86 13.69
CA SER A 43 -13.33 -21.51 12.50
C SER A 43 -14.67 -20.90 12.09
N VAL A 44 -15.54 -20.61 13.04
CA VAL A 44 -16.84 -19.95 12.80
C VAL A 44 -16.64 -18.50 12.38
N ALA A 45 -15.68 -17.80 12.99
CA ALA A 45 -15.35 -16.43 12.61
C ALA A 45 -14.86 -16.35 11.15
N MET A 46 -14.05 -17.31 10.69
CA MET A 46 -13.63 -17.41 9.29
C MET A 46 -14.83 -17.63 8.36
N SER A 47 -15.71 -18.59 8.65
CA SER A 47 -16.92 -18.81 7.83
C SER A 47 -17.85 -17.59 7.78
N ILE A 48 -17.97 -16.85 8.89
CA ILE A 48 -18.74 -15.60 8.92
C ILE A 48 -18.05 -14.52 8.07
N ALA A 49 -16.73 -14.40 8.14
CA ALA A 49 -15.96 -13.43 7.35
C ALA A 49 -16.12 -13.70 5.85
N ASP A 50 -15.96 -14.97 5.43
CA ASP A 50 -16.14 -15.41 4.05
C ASP A 50 -17.56 -15.12 3.55
N ALA A 51 -18.59 -15.44 4.34
CA ALA A 51 -19.98 -15.16 4.00
C ALA A 51 -20.29 -13.66 3.87
N LEU A 52 -19.55 -12.80 4.58
CA LEU A 52 -19.69 -11.34 4.54
C LEU A 52 -18.76 -10.66 3.52
N GLY A 53 -17.91 -11.45 2.82
CA GLY A 53 -16.94 -10.96 1.86
C GLY A 53 -15.94 -9.97 2.47
N ILE A 54 -15.46 -10.26 3.68
CA ILE A 54 -14.43 -9.50 4.39
C ILE A 54 -13.40 -10.47 4.99
N SER A 55 -12.23 -9.97 5.36
CA SER A 55 -11.22 -10.76 6.08
C SER A 55 -11.62 -11.01 7.54
N VAL A 56 -11.08 -12.07 8.15
CA VAL A 56 -11.25 -12.32 9.60
C VAL A 56 -10.66 -11.20 10.46
N SER A 57 -9.64 -10.49 9.94
CA SER A 57 -9.04 -9.31 10.57
C SER A 57 -10.04 -8.15 10.63
N GLU A 58 -10.69 -7.83 9.51
CA GLU A 58 -11.76 -6.83 9.45
C GLU A 58 -12.91 -7.22 10.38
N LEU A 59 -13.31 -8.50 10.37
CA LEU A 59 -14.33 -9.03 11.27
C LEU A 59 -13.97 -8.80 12.75
N ALA A 60 -12.70 -8.96 13.12
CA ALA A 60 -12.21 -8.69 14.48
C ALA A 60 -12.24 -7.20 14.86
N GLY A 61 -12.66 -6.31 13.96
CA GLY A 61 -12.63 -4.86 14.17
C GLY A 61 -11.23 -4.28 13.99
N ARG A 62 -10.28 -5.08 13.50
CA ARG A 62 -9.04 -4.56 12.90
C ARG A 62 -9.39 -4.18 11.48
N THR A 63 -10.14 -3.09 11.32
CA THR A 63 -10.25 -2.42 10.04
C THR A 63 -8.81 -2.13 9.63
N PRO A 64 -8.29 -2.67 8.53
CA PRO A 64 -7.18 -1.99 7.92
C PRO A 64 -7.79 -0.65 7.53
N ASN A 65 -7.37 0.43 8.19
CA ASN A 65 -7.69 1.78 7.71
C ASN A 65 -7.50 1.73 6.20
N ARG A 66 -8.55 1.93 5.40
CA ARG A 66 -8.38 2.10 3.96
C ARG A 66 -7.49 3.31 3.82
N VAL A 67 -6.20 3.08 3.64
CA VAL A 67 -5.24 4.17 3.62
C VAL A 67 -5.55 4.97 2.37
N THR A 68 -6.13 6.15 2.57
CA THR A 68 -6.39 7.05 1.47
C THR A 68 -5.08 7.72 1.14
N VAL A 69 -4.55 7.38 -0.03
CA VAL A 69 -3.30 7.97 -0.50
C VAL A 69 -3.52 9.15 -1.44
N THR A 70 -4.77 9.47 -1.81
CA THR A 70 -5.06 10.63 -2.65
C THR A 70 -4.47 11.92 -2.07
N GLY A 71 -3.85 12.73 -2.92
CA GLY A 71 -3.29 14.03 -2.59
C GLY A 71 -1.80 14.15 -2.91
N ASP A 72 -1.18 15.18 -2.36
CA ASP A 72 0.23 15.48 -2.58
C ASP A 72 1.10 14.71 -1.58
N TRP A 73 2.20 14.17 -2.12
CA TRP A 73 3.20 13.39 -1.41
C TRP A 73 4.59 13.79 -1.91
N TRP A 74 5.59 13.27 -1.24
CA TRP A 74 6.99 13.30 -1.67
C TRP A 74 7.46 11.88 -1.87
N ALA A 75 8.12 11.61 -2.98
CA ALA A 75 8.77 10.34 -3.27
C ALA A 75 10.29 10.54 -3.26
N SER A 76 10.99 9.61 -2.63
CA SER A 76 12.44 9.49 -2.68
C SER A 76 12.83 8.13 -3.23
N TRP A 77 13.78 8.07 -4.16
CA TRP A 77 14.44 6.81 -4.50
C TRP A 77 15.95 6.94 -4.52
N GLN A 78 16.59 5.88 -4.04
CA GLN A 78 18.00 5.62 -4.21
C GLN A 78 18.24 5.23 -5.68
N THR A 79 19.20 5.88 -6.32
CA THR A 79 19.64 5.57 -7.69
C THR A 79 21.16 5.67 -7.75
N THR A 80 21.76 5.07 -8.78
CA THR A 80 23.19 5.17 -9.04
C THR A 80 23.39 5.73 -10.44
N ARG A 81 24.30 6.69 -10.57
CA ARG A 81 24.73 7.23 -11.87
C ARG A 81 26.23 7.43 -11.85
N ASP A 82 26.91 6.95 -12.89
CA ASP A 82 28.36 7.05 -13.04
C ASP A 82 29.12 6.51 -11.80
N GLY A 83 28.60 5.46 -11.18
CA GLY A 83 29.15 4.85 -9.96
C GLY A 83 28.90 5.63 -8.67
N VAL A 84 28.21 6.77 -8.74
CA VAL A 84 27.87 7.61 -7.59
C VAL A 84 26.41 7.37 -7.20
N GLU A 85 26.20 6.97 -5.95
CA GLU A 85 24.86 6.87 -5.37
C GLU A 85 24.27 8.27 -5.16
N LYS A 86 22.99 8.41 -5.51
CA LYS A 86 22.20 9.62 -5.30
C LYS A 86 20.81 9.26 -4.78
N ILE A 87 20.21 10.17 -4.04
CA ILE A 87 18.80 10.11 -3.68
C ILE A 87 18.10 11.24 -4.43
N ALA A 88 17.15 10.89 -5.29
CA ALA A 88 16.27 11.86 -5.91
C ALA A 88 15.01 11.99 -5.05
N THR A 89 14.68 13.20 -4.60
CA THR A 89 13.49 13.47 -3.80
C THR A 89 12.61 14.49 -4.51
N GLN A 90 11.36 14.14 -4.76
CA GLN A 90 10.45 14.95 -5.59
C GLN A 90 9.00 14.88 -5.14
N PRO A 91 8.24 15.97 -5.33
CA PRO A 91 6.81 15.95 -5.11
C PRO A 91 6.11 15.09 -6.16
N VAL A 92 5.11 14.34 -5.71
CA VAL A 92 4.23 13.52 -6.52
C VAL A 92 2.77 13.78 -6.13
N HIS A 93 1.87 13.67 -7.10
CA HIS A 93 0.45 13.68 -6.85
C HIS A 93 -0.11 12.26 -7.03
N MET A 94 -0.85 11.77 -6.05
CA MET A 94 -1.50 10.48 -6.07
C MET A 94 -3.01 10.63 -6.18
N ARG A 95 -3.64 9.78 -7.00
CA ARG A 95 -5.09 9.72 -7.19
C ARG A 95 -5.55 8.27 -7.06
N GLN A 96 -6.31 7.98 -6.01
CA GLN A 96 -6.80 6.64 -5.73
C GLN A 96 -8.25 6.45 -6.22
N GLU A 97 -8.48 5.36 -6.94
CA GLU A 97 -9.78 4.87 -7.40
C GLU A 97 -9.95 3.40 -6.96
N GLY A 98 -10.56 3.21 -5.79
CA GLY A 98 -10.63 1.88 -5.17
C GLY A 98 -9.23 1.38 -4.81
N GLU A 99 -8.85 0.24 -5.38
CA GLU A 99 -7.52 -0.36 -5.19
C GLU A 99 -6.49 0.12 -6.23
N LEU A 100 -6.87 0.97 -7.18
CA LEU A 100 -5.96 1.54 -8.16
C LEU A 100 -5.45 2.90 -7.69
N VAL A 101 -4.15 3.15 -7.83
CA VAL A 101 -3.52 4.42 -7.50
C VAL A 101 -2.71 4.89 -8.69
N HIS A 102 -3.14 5.99 -9.28
CA HIS A 102 -2.33 6.72 -10.25
C HIS A 102 -1.38 7.64 -9.51
N ILE A 103 -0.13 7.69 -9.96
CA ILE A 103 0.92 8.52 -9.37
C ILE A 103 1.66 9.27 -10.47
N ALA A 104 1.96 10.54 -10.23
CA ALA A 104 2.70 11.37 -11.16
C ALA A 104 3.64 12.31 -10.41
N ALA A 105 4.92 12.36 -10.81
CA ALA A 105 5.81 13.40 -10.34
C ALA A 105 5.42 14.76 -10.92
N THR A 106 5.35 15.76 -10.06
CA THR A 106 5.00 17.13 -10.46
C THR A 106 6.24 18.00 -10.67
N GLN A 107 7.38 17.58 -10.12
CA GLN A 107 8.69 18.21 -10.33
C GLN A 107 9.79 17.14 -10.39
N ARG A 108 10.96 17.51 -10.93
CA ARG A 108 12.14 16.63 -10.95
C ARG A 108 12.81 16.63 -9.58
N GLY A 109 13.27 15.47 -9.12
CA GLY A 109 13.95 15.33 -7.83
C GLY A 109 15.46 15.48 -7.88
N LEU A 110 16.01 15.58 -9.09
CA LEU A 110 17.38 15.97 -9.38
C LEU A 110 17.36 16.99 -10.52
N SER A 111 18.45 17.72 -10.71
CA SER A 111 18.62 18.55 -11.90
C SER A 111 18.67 17.68 -13.17
N ALA A 112 18.42 18.29 -14.33
CA ALA A 112 18.46 17.58 -15.62
C ALA A 112 19.85 16.97 -15.88
N ASP A 113 20.91 17.71 -15.58
CA ASP A 113 22.30 17.27 -15.76
C ASP A 113 22.63 16.09 -14.84
N GLU A 114 22.02 16.04 -13.67
CA GLU A 114 22.14 14.93 -12.73
C GLU A 114 21.22 13.74 -13.05
N GLY A 115 20.36 13.88 -14.06
CA GLY A 115 19.53 12.79 -14.58
C GLY A 115 18.14 12.78 -13.97
N GLY A 116 17.68 13.92 -13.45
CA GLY A 116 16.31 14.09 -13.01
C GLY A 116 15.33 14.11 -14.18
N TYR A 117 14.20 13.44 -14.00
CA TYR A 117 13.13 13.34 -14.98
C TYR A 117 11.76 13.33 -14.31
N LEU A 118 10.73 13.69 -15.08
CA LEU A 118 9.34 13.45 -14.70
C LEU A 118 8.94 12.02 -15.09
N TRP A 119 8.02 11.45 -14.31
CA TRP A 119 7.50 10.11 -14.53
C TRP A 119 6.07 9.99 -14.00
N THR A 120 5.41 8.95 -14.48
CA THR A 120 4.09 8.54 -14.02
C THR A 120 4.10 7.05 -13.71
N GLY A 121 3.13 6.60 -12.92
CA GLY A 121 2.97 5.20 -12.60
C GLY A 121 1.54 4.86 -12.22
N GLU A 122 1.32 3.56 -12.10
CA GLU A 122 0.06 3.00 -11.63
C GLU A 122 0.37 1.86 -10.67
N LEU A 123 -0.18 1.96 -9.46
CA LEU A 123 0.01 1.01 -8.38
C LEU A 123 -1.33 0.40 -8.01
N ARG A 124 -1.30 -0.86 -7.60
CA ARG A 124 -2.42 -1.55 -6.99
C ARG A 124 -2.18 -1.67 -5.50
N LEU A 125 -3.21 -1.38 -4.72
CA LEU A 125 -3.26 -1.63 -3.28
C LEU A 125 -3.68 -3.10 -3.03
N TRP A 126 -2.91 -3.78 -2.21
CA TRP A 126 -3.11 -5.16 -1.77
C TRP A 126 -3.13 -5.20 -0.25
N ASP A 127 -4.12 -5.90 0.30
CA ASP A 127 -4.32 -6.07 1.75
C ASP A 127 -4.25 -4.76 2.55
N ASN A 128 -4.66 -3.64 1.93
CA ASN A 128 -4.58 -2.28 2.49
C ASN A 128 -3.20 -1.85 3.01
N GLN A 129 -2.14 -2.52 2.57
CA GLN A 129 -0.79 -2.31 3.09
C GLN A 129 0.25 -2.25 1.97
N VAL A 130 0.14 -3.09 0.96
CA VAL A 130 1.14 -3.22 -0.09
C VAL A 130 0.70 -2.46 -1.33
N PHE A 131 1.59 -1.63 -1.87
CA PHE A 131 1.40 -0.92 -3.12
C PHE A 131 2.41 -1.46 -4.13
N THR A 132 1.92 -2.01 -5.24
CA THR A 132 2.79 -2.55 -6.28
C THR A 132 2.27 -2.25 -7.67
N GLY A 133 3.18 -1.99 -8.61
CA GLY A 133 2.83 -1.65 -9.98
C GLY A 133 4.00 -1.01 -10.69
N TRP A 134 3.74 -0.24 -11.74
CA TRP A 134 4.78 0.24 -12.65
C TRP A 134 5.01 1.74 -12.54
N TYR A 135 6.19 2.18 -12.99
CA TYR A 135 6.50 3.57 -13.30
C TYR A 135 7.21 3.68 -14.64
N ALA A 136 7.08 4.82 -15.30
CA ALA A 136 7.78 5.15 -16.55
C ALA A 136 8.03 6.66 -16.65
N ALA A 137 9.21 7.03 -17.12
CA ALA A 137 9.57 8.40 -17.44
C ALA A 137 8.63 8.96 -18.52
N THR A 138 8.26 10.23 -18.37
CA THR A 138 7.42 10.97 -19.32
C THR A 138 8.23 11.92 -20.20
N ASP A 139 9.47 12.22 -19.82
CA ASP A 139 10.39 13.02 -20.61
C ASP A 139 10.90 12.17 -21.80
N GLY A 140 10.55 12.54 -23.05
CA GLY A 140 10.72 11.68 -24.23
C GLY A 140 12.15 11.21 -24.56
N ALA A 141 13.18 11.81 -23.97
CA ALA A 141 14.57 11.36 -24.09
C ALA A 141 14.95 10.29 -23.05
N VAL A 142 14.19 10.15 -21.96
CA VAL A 142 14.49 9.28 -20.83
C VAL A 142 13.70 7.98 -20.96
N ARG A 143 14.42 6.85 -21.01
CA ARG A 143 13.82 5.52 -21.17
C ARG A 143 13.58 4.77 -19.85
N SER A 144 13.82 5.44 -18.72
CA SER A 144 13.69 4.82 -17.40
C SER A 144 12.25 4.38 -17.15
N LYS A 145 12.10 3.12 -16.75
CA LYS A 145 10.82 2.47 -16.43
C LYS A 145 11.08 1.23 -15.59
N GLY A 146 10.10 0.83 -14.82
CA GLY A 146 10.25 -0.31 -13.93
C GLY A 146 9.00 -0.62 -13.14
N THR A 147 9.20 -1.38 -12.07
CA THR A 147 8.20 -1.77 -11.09
C THR A 147 8.59 -1.30 -9.70
N MET A 148 7.61 -1.17 -8.82
CA MET A 148 7.82 -0.91 -7.41
C MET A 148 7.03 -1.88 -6.53
N PHE A 149 7.58 -2.15 -5.36
CA PHE A 149 6.94 -2.87 -4.27
C PHE A 149 7.14 -2.05 -3.00
N LEU A 150 6.08 -1.41 -2.53
CA LEU A 150 6.08 -0.49 -1.39
C LEU A 150 5.11 -1.00 -0.32
N VAL A 151 5.48 -0.79 0.94
CA VAL A 151 4.70 -1.19 2.10
C VAL A 151 4.37 0.05 2.91
N MET A 152 3.10 0.22 3.23
CA MET A 152 2.62 1.27 4.12
C MET A 152 3.09 1.01 5.55
N HIS A 153 3.67 2.02 6.18
CA HIS A 153 3.96 1.99 7.60
C HIS A 153 2.65 1.80 8.41
N PRO A 154 2.62 1.00 9.51
CA PRO A 154 1.39 0.72 10.25
C PRO A 154 0.61 1.94 10.73
N HIS A 155 1.28 3.07 10.92
CA HIS A 155 0.68 4.34 11.34
C HIS A 155 0.21 5.22 10.16
N GLY A 156 0.35 4.77 8.91
CA GLY A 156 -0.10 5.47 7.70
C GLY A 156 0.71 6.71 7.32
N ILE A 157 1.93 6.85 7.84
CA ILE A 157 2.74 8.07 7.72
C ILE A 157 3.64 8.11 6.48
N HIS A 158 4.11 6.94 6.02
CA HIS A 158 4.98 6.81 4.86
C HIS A 158 4.87 5.42 4.24
N LEU A 159 5.29 5.30 2.99
CA LEU A 159 5.55 4.04 2.30
C LEU A 159 7.06 3.81 2.22
N THR A 160 7.50 2.57 2.32
CA THR A 160 8.89 2.16 2.09
C THR A 160 8.95 0.86 1.31
N GLY A 161 9.99 0.67 0.51
CA GLY A 161 10.17 -0.57 -0.22
C GLY A 161 11.21 -0.43 -1.32
N ARG A 162 11.08 -1.22 -2.38
CA ARG A 162 12.06 -1.27 -3.46
C ARG A 162 11.45 -0.96 -4.80
N TRP A 163 12.26 -0.39 -5.66
CA TRP A 163 12.00 -0.33 -7.09
C TRP A 163 12.98 -1.23 -7.83
N VAL A 164 12.56 -1.73 -8.98
CA VAL A 164 13.40 -2.46 -9.94
C VAL A 164 13.10 -1.90 -11.32
N GLY A 165 14.11 -1.50 -12.07
CA GLY A 165 13.90 -0.85 -13.36
C GLY A 165 15.14 -0.86 -14.23
N LEU A 166 14.99 -0.26 -15.41
CA LEU A 166 16.09 -0.08 -16.35
C LEU A 166 16.87 1.19 -16.01
N GLY A 167 18.18 1.02 -15.90
CA GLY A 167 19.16 2.10 -15.80
C GLY A 167 19.44 2.77 -17.14
N TYR A 168 20.41 3.68 -17.14
CA TYR A 168 20.78 4.46 -18.33
C TYR A 168 21.38 3.60 -19.46
N ASP A 169 22.07 2.52 -19.11
CA ASP A 169 22.74 1.59 -20.02
C ASP A 169 21.95 0.30 -20.27
N ASP A 170 20.62 0.36 -20.11
CA ASP A 170 19.69 -0.77 -20.22
C ASP A 170 19.96 -1.92 -19.23
N GLN A 171 20.82 -1.72 -18.22
CA GLN A 171 20.99 -2.69 -17.14
C GLN A 171 19.79 -2.69 -16.19
N ILE A 172 19.44 -3.88 -15.69
CA ILE A 172 18.46 -4.01 -14.61
C ILE A 172 19.13 -3.56 -13.32
N MET A 173 18.54 -2.56 -12.68
CA MET A 173 18.99 -2.02 -11.41
C MET A 173 17.84 -1.97 -10.40
N SER A 174 18.18 -1.86 -9.11
CA SER A 174 17.23 -1.76 -8.03
C SER A 174 17.77 -0.84 -6.94
N GLY A 175 16.89 -0.10 -6.29
CA GLY A 175 17.20 0.72 -5.14
C GLY A 175 16.04 0.78 -4.16
N TRP A 176 16.29 1.40 -3.01
CA TRP A 176 15.24 1.76 -2.07
C TRP A 176 14.33 2.85 -2.63
N ALA A 177 13.07 2.81 -2.21
CA ALA A 177 12.07 3.83 -2.43
C ALA A 177 11.34 4.12 -1.12
N SER A 178 11.03 5.39 -0.90
CA SER A 178 10.16 5.85 0.18
C SER A 178 9.21 6.92 -0.34
N MET A 179 8.04 7.05 0.30
CA MET A 179 7.11 8.12 0.04
C MET A 179 6.49 8.63 1.32
N GLY A 180 6.45 9.94 1.52
CA GLY A 180 5.92 10.57 2.73
C GLY A 180 5.00 11.74 2.42
N LYS A 181 4.20 12.18 3.41
CA LYS A 181 3.35 13.37 3.26
C LYS A 181 4.17 14.65 3.11
N THR A 182 5.36 14.68 3.71
CA THR A 182 6.32 15.77 3.54
C THR A 182 7.64 15.26 2.96
N SER A 183 8.45 16.17 2.41
CA SER A 183 9.81 15.85 1.95
C SER A 183 10.66 15.24 3.06
N ALA A 184 10.49 15.71 4.29
CA ALA A 184 11.21 15.22 5.46
C ALA A 184 10.80 13.78 5.80
N ASP A 185 9.50 13.46 5.78
CA ASP A 185 9.01 12.11 6.03
C ASP A 185 9.60 11.10 5.03
N SER A 186 9.58 11.46 3.74
CA SER A 186 10.14 10.61 2.68
C SER A 186 11.65 10.42 2.86
N THR A 187 12.38 11.49 3.08
CA THR A 187 13.85 11.47 3.16
C THR A 187 14.34 10.76 4.43
N ASN A 188 13.69 10.96 5.57
CA ASN A 188 14.01 10.27 6.81
C ASN A 188 13.76 8.76 6.70
N ALA A 189 12.65 8.37 6.06
CA ALA A 189 12.37 6.96 5.79
C ALA A 189 13.42 6.34 4.85
N MET A 190 13.89 7.09 3.84
CA MET A 190 14.97 6.65 2.94
C MET A 190 16.27 6.39 3.70
N PHE A 191 16.71 7.34 4.54
CA PHE A 191 17.93 7.18 5.31
C PHE A 191 17.87 5.98 6.25
N GLY A 192 16.73 5.77 6.92
CA GLY A 192 16.54 4.58 7.75
C GLY A 192 16.64 3.26 6.97
N LEU A 193 16.21 3.21 5.71
CA LEU A 193 16.38 2.01 4.86
C LEU A 193 17.85 1.77 4.51
N ILE A 194 18.57 2.82 4.12
CA ILE A 194 19.98 2.74 3.71
C ILE A 194 20.87 2.38 4.90
N GLU A 195 20.66 2.98 6.07
CA GLU A 195 21.43 2.70 7.28
C GLU A 195 21.25 1.23 7.75
N ASN A 196 20.02 0.72 7.75
CA ASN A 196 19.74 -0.65 8.18
C ASN A 196 20.31 -1.71 7.21
N GLN A 197 20.43 -1.39 5.92
CA GLN A 197 21.10 -2.27 4.94
C GLN A 197 22.61 -2.44 5.25
N GLY A 198 23.27 -1.36 5.70
CA GLY A 198 24.68 -1.40 6.10
C GLY A 198 24.92 -2.30 7.32
N ALA A 199 23.94 -2.38 8.23
CA ALA A 199 24.01 -3.22 9.42
C ALA A 199 23.79 -4.72 9.13
N GLU A 200 22.99 -5.08 8.12
CA GLU A 200 22.77 -6.49 7.73
C GLU A 200 23.91 -7.05 6.84
N SER A 201 24.76 -6.17 6.28
CA SER A 201 25.88 -6.54 5.40
C SER A 201 27.25 -6.54 6.09
N SER A 202 27.28 -6.29 7.41
CA SER A 202 28.49 -6.21 8.27
C SER A 202 28.57 -7.40 9.23
#